data_AF-K3WYV6-F1
#
_entry.id   AF-K3WYV6-F1
#
_cell.length_a   1.000
_cell.length_b   1.000
_cell.length_c   1.000
_cell.angle_alpha   90.00
_cell.angle_beta   90.00
_cell.angle_gamma   90.00
#
_symmetry.space_group_name_H-M   'P 1'
#
loop_
_entity.id
_entity.type
_entity.pdbx_description
1 polymer ?
#
loop_
_entity_poly.entity_id
_entity_poly.type
_entity_poly.pdbx_seq_one_letter_code
_entity_poly.pdbx_strand_id
1 'polypeptide(L)' 'MLSWAILSRGVYRNGCQYSCIDELRRDIVSEWKAIDRGVLHNVVRSMPQRCIKVVERRGAKTHY' A
#
# COMPACT_ATOMS: atom_id res chain seq x y z
N MET A 1 4.40 5.19 -2.23
CA MET A 1 3.40 4.96 -1.16
C MET A 1 2.70 3.61 -1.40
N LEU A 2 3.37 2.48 -1.16
CA LEU A 2 2.85 1.16 -1.58
C LEU A 2 2.02 0.44 -0.53
N SER A 3 2.32 0.63 0.75
CA SER A 3 1.66 -0.08 1.85
C SER A 3 0.18 0.27 1.93
N TRP A 4 -0.15 1.56 1.78
CA TRP A 4 -1.53 2.04 1.78
C TRP A 4 -2.33 1.57 0.56
N ALA A 5 -1.70 1.47 -0.62
CA ALA A 5 -2.36 1.02 -1.83
C ALA A 5 -2.69 -0.48 -1.81
N ILE A 6 -1.87 -1.29 -1.16
CA ILE A 6 -2.14 -2.73 -0.96
C ILE A 6 -3.30 -2.90 0.03
N LEU A 7 -3.21 -2.21 1.17
CA LEU A 7 -4.24 -2.27 2.20
C LEU A 7 -5.61 -1.79 1.67
N SER A 8 -5.64 -0.65 0.97
CA SER A 8 -6.90 -0.12 0.43
C SER A 8 -7.54 -1.04 -0.61
N ARG A 9 -6.74 -1.74 -1.43
CA ARG A 9 -7.26 -2.75 -2.37
C ARG A 9 -7.87 -3.97 -1.67
N GLY A 10 -7.34 -4.36 -0.52
CA GLY A 10 -7.90 -5.42 0.32
C GLY A 10 -9.22 -4.98 0.95
N VAL A 11 -9.19 -3.83 1.63
CA VAL A 11 -10.35 -3.26 2.34
C VAL A 11 -11.52 -2.97 1.39
N TYR A 12 -11.25 -2.40 0.22
CA TYR A 12 -12.31 -2.07 -0.75
C TYR A 12 -12.43 -3.10 -1.88
N ARG A 13 -12.03 -4.36 -1.62
CA ARG A 13 -12.08 -5.42 -2.63
C ARG A 13 -13.51 -5.58 -3.16
N ASN A 14 -13.62 -5.81 -4.47
CA ASN A 14 -14.90 -5.99 -5.18
C ASN A 14 -15.88 -4.79 -5.03
N GLY A 15 -15.37 -3.58 -4.76
CA GLY A 15 -16.22 -2.40 -4.61
C GLY A 15 -17.00 -2.38 -3.30
N CYS A 16 -16.53 -3.09 -2.27
CA CYS A 16 -17.09 -3.04 -0.93
C CYS A 16 -17.23 -1.58 -0.46
N GLN A 17 -18.35 -1.26 0.17
CA GLN A 17 -18.59 0.02 0.81
C GLN A 17 -19.06 -0.23 2.25
N TYR A 18 -18.70 0.68 3.14
CA TYR A 18 -19.01 0.56 4.56
C TYR A 18 -20.03 1.63 4.93
N SER A 19 -21.09 1.21 5.62
CA SER A 19 -22.10 2.11 6.19
C SER A 19 -21.75 2.53 7.62
N CYS A 20 -20.84 1.79 8.28
CA CYS A 20 -20.41 2.02 9.65
C CYS A 20 -18.87 2.07 9.77
N ILE A 21 -18.38 3.01 10.59
CA ILE A 21 -16.94 3.17 10.85
C ILE A 21 -16.35 1.94 11.56
N ASP A 22 -17.12 1.28 12.43
CA ASP A 22 -16.65 0.10 13.16
C ASP A 22 -16.42 -1.11 12.25
N GLU A 23 -17.22 -1.25 11.18
CA GLU A 23 -17.00 -2.26 10.14
C GLU A 23 -15.73 -1.97 9.37
N LEU A 24 -15.58 -0.74 8.88
CA LEU A 24 -14.38 -0.29 8.19
C LEU A 24 -13.12 -0.51 9.04
N ARG A 25 -13.17 -0.16 10.34
CA ARG A 25 -12.03 -0.32 11.25
C ARG A 25 -11.66 -1.78 11.45
N ARG A 26 -12.65 -2.67 11.61
CA ARG A 26 -12.40 -4.11 11.75
C ARG A 26 -11.73 -4.68 10.50
N ASP A 27 -12.23 -4.32 9.32
CA ASP A 27 -11.68 -4.83 8.07
C ASP A 27 -10.29 -4.28 7.77
N ILE A 28 -10.03 -3.00 8.05
CA ILE A 28 -8.67 -2.44 7.97
C ILE A 28 -7.69 -3.26 8.82
N VAL A 29 -8.06 -3.58 10.07
CA VAL A 29 -7.19 -4.35 10.97
C VAL A 29 -7.03 -5.79 10.49
N SER A 30 -8.10 -6.41 9.98
CA SER A 30 -8.08 -7.76 9.43
C SER A 30 -7.16 -7.85 8.22
N GLU A 31 -7.38 -6.98 7.22
CA GLU A 31 -6.59 -6.93 5.99
C GLU A 31 -5.12 -6.60 6.29
N TRP A 32 -4.85 -5.67 7.21
CA TRP A 32 -3.47 -5.37 7.61
C TRP A 32 -2.75 -6.60 8.19
N LYS A 33 -3.43 -7.39 9.03
CA LYS A 33 -2.87 -8.62 9.61
C LYS A 33 -2.69 -9.73 8.56
N ALA A 34 -3.50 -9.74 7.52
CA ALA A 34 -3.44 -10.71 6.44
C ALA A 34 -2.33 -10.41 5.41
N ILE A 35 -1.77 -9.19 5.40
CA ILE A 35 -0.65 -8.85 4.50
C ILE A 35 0.57 -9.70 4.86
N ASP A 36 1.03 -10.49 3.89
CA ASP A 36 2.25 -11.28 4.02
C ASP A 36 3.47 -10.38 4.28
N ARG A 37 4.33 -10.81 5.21
CA ARG A 37 5.54 -10.05 5.58
C ARG A 37 6.52 -9.93 4.41
N GLY A 38 6.55 -10.90 3.50
CA GLY A 38 7.35 -10.84 2.27
C GLY A 38 6.90 -9.71 1.35
N VAL A 39 5.61 -9.38 1.30
CA VAL A 39 5.10 -8.20 0.58
C VAL A 39 5.68 -6.92 1.18
N LEU A 40 5.61 -6.74 2.50
CA LEU A 40 6.18 -5.57 3.18
C LEU A 40 7.69 -5.47 2.96
N HIS A 41 8.41 -6.60 3.03
CA HIS A 41 9.83 -6.65 2.76
C HIS A 41 10.13 -6.23 1.31
N ASN A 42 9.37 -6.72 0.33
CA ASN A 42 9.53 -6.34 -1.07
C ASN A 42 9.32 -4.84 -1.29
N VAL A 43 8.37 -4.20 -0.59
CA VAL A 43 8.20 -2.74 -0.63
C VAL A 43 9.47 -2.04 -0.20
N VAL A 44 10.01 -2.39 0.97
CA VAL A 44 11.25 -1.79 1.53
C VAL A 44 12.42 -2.03 0.59
N ARG A 45 12.60 -3.28 0.12
CA ARG A 45 13.68 -3.65 -0.82
C ARG A 45 13.63 -2.88 -2.13
N SER A 46 12.44 -2.49 -2.59
CA SER A 46 12.29 -1.69 -3.81
C SER A 46 12.59 -0.19 -3.61
N MET A 47 12.65 0.32 -2.37
CA MET A 47 12.81 1.75 -2.11
C MET A 47 14.10 2.36 -2.69
N PRO A 48 15.29 1.72 -2.58
CA PRO A 48 16.51 2.28 -3.16
C PRO A 48 16.40 2.52 -4.66
N GLN A 49 15.82 1.59 -5.41
CA GLN A 49 15.60 1.74 -6.86
C GLN A 49 14.67 2.92 -7.19
N ARG A 50 13.66 3.19 -6.36
CA ARG A 50 12.78 4.35 -6.54
C ARG A 50 13.53 5.65 -6.32
N CYS A 51 14.34 5.72 -5.28
CA CYS A 51 15.18 6.88 -4.99
C CYS A 51 16.14 7.16 -6.15
N ILE A 52 16.79 6.13 -6.69
CA ILE A 52 17.62 6.23 -7.91
C ILE A 52 16.80 6.82 -9.06
N LYS A 53 15.55 6.37 -9.26
CA LYS A 53 14.66 6.91 -10.29
C LYS A 53 14.37 8.40 -10.14
N VAL A 54 14.24 8.89 -8.90
CA VAL A 54 14.07 10.33 -8.62
C VAL A 54 15.34 11.10 -9.00
N VAL A 55 16.51 10.56 -8.66
CA VAL A 55 17.81 11.17 -9.03
C VAL A 55 17.98 11.25 -10.55
N GLU A 56 17.71 10.15 -11.26
CA GLU A 56 17.72 10.11 -12.74
C GLU A 56 16.79 11.16 -13.36
N ARG A 57 15.65 11.41 -12.71
CA ARG A 57 14.64 12.40 -13.12
C ARG A 57 14.94 13.80 -12.60
N ARG A 58 16.10 14.05 -11.98
CA ARG A 58 16.50 15.34 -11.41
C ARG A 58 15.44 15.90 -10.44
N GLY A 59 14.84 15.03 -9.63
CA GLY A 59 13.80 15.40 -8.68
C GLY A 59 12.38 15.46 -9.24
N ALA A 60 12.18 15.26 -10.56
CA ALA A 60 10.84 15.22 -11.14
C ALA A 60 10.07 13.95 -10.72
N LYS A 61 8.73 14.01 -10.83
CA LYS A 61 7.82 12.91 -10.48
C LYS A 61 8.20 11.62 -11.22
N THR A 62 8.15 10.51 -10.48
CA THR A 62 8.31 9.16 -11.04
C THR A 62 6.96 8.44 -11.07
N HIS A 63 6.91 7.23 -11.63
CA HIS A 63 5.69 6.41 -11.65
C HIS A 63 5.31 5.83 -10.26
N TYR A 64 6.12 6.04 -9.22
CA TYR A 64 5.99 5.44 -7.88
C TYR A 64 5.34 6.33 -6.82
#